data_AF-A0A8D9E1M4-F1
#
_entry.id   AF-A0A8D9E1M4-F1
#
_cell.length_a   1.000
_cell.length_b   1.000
_cell.length_c   1.000
_cell.angle_alpha   90.00
_cell.angle_beta   90.00
_cell.angle_gamma   90.00
#
_symmetry.space_group_name_H-M   'P 1'
#
loop_
_entity.id
_entity.type
_entity.pdbx_description
1 polymer ?
#
loop_
_entity_poly.entity_id
_entity_poly.type
_entity_poly.pdbx_seq_one_letter_code
_entity_poly.pdbx_strand_id
1 'polypeptide(L)'
;MNGHITEALTKWFPGHVNTVMKDPLVMGELGYEDYQDMGDYSAIENYFVKMQNEYNSFKPIQGPTLDLVLFEDMLQHLYRLYRTLRKPNSHCMLLGLEGEGKRSLVGLATFAAGRKFIKLDNCRVDNLTQFRQDLKAMFKTVVHEKETKVIVIKEHEITNDGCLDLINSIITLGVPPSLYTYKEKQVICSGVKGIIDSDQGIEQMKQTLVQEDPTLCQNEMNLTVKAMIKNLMEETLEEEYQTSDVIPSVCAEEDKTKLITLEDDSGENEESEAWKYFVSQVAANVHVVFCASPTSDTLRSRCRNFPALYNNTYINRIPPWSHDALLAVATKFIEPSTLLPEDLKPSIIEHLLFTHASISQFVEEYQRVLNRYAFFSFKHYLSFVKSFIKMIEQKLQTRSTDGYSIQQKINLLGAAIDIVSRQQGLDNLDSMLELEGSEASFTENPITGTPITENPMTAIKVEELIEMLGPVRVRWGEELATLVTTRTNAVGACLLGAGFMVYASPFSQEFRNRMIYDTWQTHLVDASIPIDSEFLVEEFLCGDDFERRHLNTWRSDELSLDQFSIQNALLVTKGNRFPLCIDPEGRAINWILNREKTNHLKVAQSVPIIPDSVCI
;
A
#
# COMPACT_ATOMS: atom_id res chain seq x y z
N MET A 1 15.66 23.59 -15.03
CA MET A 1 15.45 23.08 -16.40
C MET A 1 14.62 24.03 -17.26
N ASN A 2 13.52 24.59 -16.76
CA ASN A 2 12.62 25.44 -17.56
C ASN A 2 13.31 26.68 -18.16
N GLY A 3 14.28 27.29 -17.47
CA GLY A 3 15.03 28.45 -18.01
C GLY A 3 15.76 28.17 -19.32
N HIS A 4 16.49 27.05 -19.43
CA HIS A 4 17.25 26.71 -20.63
C HIS A 4 16.36 26.32 -21.81
N ILE A 5 15.26 25.61 -21.55
CA ILE A 5 14.28 25.25 -22.58
C ILE A 5 13.59 26.52 -23.09
N THR A 6 13.20 27.41 -22.18
CA THR A 6 12.57 28.70 -22.55
C THR A 6 13.51 29.56 -23.37
N GLU A 7 14.79 29.65 -22.97
CA GLU A 7 15.81 30.42 -23.68
C GLU A 7 16.04 29.85 -25.10
N ALA A 8 16.12 28.54 -25.24
CA ALA A 8 16.24 27.88 -26.54
C ALA A 8 14.99 28.07 -27.41
N LEU A 9 13.79 27.91 -26.84
CA LEU A 9 12.53 28.12 -27.56
C LEU A 9 12.36 29.57 -28.00
N THR A 10 12.72 30.53 -27.14
CA THR A 10 12.64 31.95 -27.48
C THR A 10 13.63 32.30 -28.59
N LYS A 11 14.81 31.67 -28.59
CA LYS A 11 15.85 31.88 -29.60
C LYS A 11 15.49 31.28 -30.97
N TRP A 12 14.95 30.06 -30.99
CA TRP A 12 14.77 29.29 -32.24
C TRP A 12 13.31 29.19 -32.70
N PHE A 13 12.33 29.29 -31.79
CA PHE A 13 10.89 29.11 -32.05
C PHE A 13 10.01 30.14 -31.29
N PRO A 14 10.19 31.45 -31.49
CA PRO A 14 9.51 32.49 -30.70
C PRO A 14 7.98 32.47 -30.81
N GLY A 15 7.43 32.01 -31.95
CA GLY A 15 5.97 31.96 -32.18
C GLY A 15 5.25 30.82 -31.43
N HIS A 16 5.98 29.82 -30.92
CA HIS A 16 5.39 28.62 -30.32
C HIS A 16 5.68 28.47 -28.82
N VAL A 17 6.37 29.45 -28.21
CA VAL A 17 6.77 29.40 -26.80
C VAL A 17 5.55 29.18 -25.89
N ASN A 18 4.47 29.95 -26.10
CA ASN A 18 3.27 29.88 -25.25
C ASN A 18 2.53 28.54 -25.38
N THR A 19 2.58 27.90 -26.54
CA THR A 19 1.94 26.59 -26.77
C THR A 19 2.77 25.47 -26.15
N VAL A 20 4.10 25.51 -26.31
CA VAL A 20 5.01 24.48 -25.81
C VAL A 20 5.24 24.59 -24.30
N MET A 21 5.05 25.76 -23.70
CA MET A 21 5.23 25.96 -22.25
C MET A 21 3.95 25.78 -21.44
N LYS A 22 2.85 25.35 -22.07
CA LYS A 22 1.61 25.03 -21.36
C LYS A 22 1.81 23.76 -20.53
N ASP A 23 1.65 23.86 -19.21
CA ASP A 23 1.66 22.73 -18.28
C ASP A 23 0.21 22.25 -18.11
N PRO A 24 -0.12 20.95 -18.22
CA PRO A 24 0.73 19.77 -18.43
C PRO A 24 1.29 19.61 -19.85
N LEU A 25 2.59 19.28 -19.98
CA LEU A 25 3.13 18.75 -21.23
C LEU A 25 2.92 17.23 -21.32
N VAL A 26 1.69 16.80 -21.60
CA VAL A 26 1.35 15.37 -21.64
C VAL A 26 0.75 14.98 -22.99
N MET A 27 1.57 14.27 -23.77
CA MET A 27 1.20 13.80 -25.11
C MET A 27 1.09 12.28 -25.15
N GLY A 28 0.06 11.74 -25.78
CA GLY A 28 0.06 10.36 -26.28
C GLY A 28 -1.31 9.73 -26.50
N GLU A 29 -1.34 8.41 -26.48
CA GLU A 29 -2.46 7.58 -26.96
C GLU A 29 -3.19 6.93 -25.77
N LEU A 30 -4.02 7.68 -25.06
CA LEU A 30 -4.86 7.15 -23.98
C LEU A 30 -6.16 6.55 -24.56
N GLY A 31 -6.02 5.47 -25.33
CA GLY A 31 -7.15 4.80 -26.01
C GLY A 31 -7.61 5.44 -27.32
N TYR A 32 -6.92 6.50 -27.76
CA TYR A 32 -7.05 7.06 -29.11
C TYR A 32 -6.10 6.35 -30.08
N GLU A 33 -6.49 6.27 -31.35
CA GLU A 33 -5.66 5.67 -32.41
C GLU A 33 -4.40 6.51 -32.69
N ASP A 34 -4.48 7.83 -32.50
CA ASP A 34 -3.38 8.76 -32.80
C ASP A 34 -2.75 9.38 -31.54
N TYR A 35 -1.44 9.61 -31.64
CA TYR A 35 -0.65 10.29 -30.62
C TYR A 35 -0.94 11.79 -30.61
N GLN A 36 -1.65 12.26 -29.57
CA GLN A 36 -2.14 13.65 -29.47
C GLN A 36 -1.87 14.29 -28.11
N ASP A 37 -2.12 15.60 -28.03
CA ASP A 37 -2.08 16.34 -26.76
C ASP A 37 -3.29 15.95 -25.90
N MET A 38 -3.02 15.53 -24.66
CA MET A 38 -4.06 15.07 -23.73
C MET A 38 -4.70 16.22 -22.97
N GLY A 39 -4.17 17.44 -23.07
CA GLY A 39 -4.70 18.61 -22.36
C GLY A 39 -4.48 18.51 -20.84
N ASP A 40 -5.56 18.30 -20.09
CA ASP A 40 -5.56 18.40 -18.63
C ASP A 40 -5.29 17.06 -17.93
N TYR A 41 -4.71 17.11 -16.72
CA TYR A 41 -4.42 15.91 -15.91
C TYR A 41 -5.69 15.10 -15.57
N SER A 42 -6.88 15.70 -15.55
CA SER A 42 -8.13 15.04 -15.18
C SER A 42 -8.51 13.88 -16.10
N ALA A 43 -8.25 13.99 -17.41
CA ALA A 43 -8.53 12.91 -18.36
C ALA A 43 -7.63 11.68 -18.08
N ILE A 44 -6.36 11.96 -17.76
CA ILE A 44 -5.34 10.96 -17.44
C ILE A 44 -5.65 10.28 -16.11
N GLU A 45 -6.03 11.07 -15.11
CA GLU A 45 -6.45 10.59 -13.80
C GLU A 45 -7.63 9.64 -13.92
N ASN A 46 -8.71 10.05 -14.59
CA ASN A 46 -9.91 9.22 -14.78
C ASN A 46 -9.57 7.87 -15.44
N TYR A 47 -8.69 7.87 -16.44
CA TYR A 47 -8.23 6.64 -17.09
C TYR A 47 -7.47 5.73 -16.12
N PHE A 48 -6.48 6.26 -15.39
CA PHE A 48 -5.70 5.43 -14.47
C PHE A 48 -6.47 4.99 -13.23
N VAL A 49 -7.42 5.79 -12.73
CA VAL A 49 -8.36 5.37 -11.68
C VAL A 49 -9.21 4.19 -12.18
N LYS A 50 -9.74 4.27 -13.41
CA LYS A 50 -10.47 3.16 -14.02
C LYS A 50 -9.60 1.90 -14.11
N MET A 51 -8.37 2.02 -14.62
CA MET A 51 -7.43 0.89 -14.72
C MET A 51 -7.04 0.32 -13.35
N GLN A 52 -6.91 1.16 -12.33
CA GLN A 52 -6.63 0.73 -10.96
C GLN A 52 -7.80 -0.07 -10.37
N ASN A 53 -9.03 0.36 -10.62
CA ASN A 53 -10.23 -0.36 -10.18
C ASN A 53 -10.34 -1.72 -10.88
N GLU A 54 -10.14 -1.75 -12.21
CA GLU A 54 -10.10 -3.00 -12.97
C GLU A 54 -9.00 -3.95 -12.46
N TYR A 55 -7.78 -3.44 -12.22
CA TYR A 55 -6.70 -4.24 -11.63
C TYR A 55 -7.12 -4.88 -10.30
N ASN A 56 -7.76 -4.10 -9.42
CA ASN A 56 -8.21 -4.59 -8.12
C ASN A 56 -9.35 -5.61 -8.23
N SER A 57 -10.21 -5.50 -9.25
CA SER A 57 -11.29 -6.47 -9.54
C SER A 57 -10.78 -7.78 -10.15
N PHE A 58 -9.81 -7.73 -11.06
CA PHE A 58 -9.23 -8.90 -11.74
C PHE A 58 -8.24 -9.70 -10.87
N LYS A 59 -7.92 -9.20 -9.69
CA LYS A 59 -6.83 -9.70 -8.89
C LYS A 59 -7.13 -11.11 -8.34
N PRO A 60 -6.17 -12.05 -8.40
CA PRO A 60 -6.29 -13.31 -7.65
C PRO A 60 -6.31 -13.02 -6.15
N ILE A 61 -7.10 -13.81 -5.41
CA ILE A 61 -7.51 -13.62 -3.99
C ILE A 61 -6.33 -13.31 -3.03
N GLN A 62 -5.08 -13.63 -3.39
CA GLN A 62 -3.88 -13.48 -2.55
C GLN A 62 -2.85 -12.41 -2.97
N GLY A 63 -3.07 -11.62 -4.03
CA GLY A 63 -2.11 -10.56 -4.41
C GLY A 63 -2.07 -9.37 -3.42
N PRO A 64 -1.19 -8.36 -3.60
CA PRO A 64 -1.32 -7.04 -2.96
C PRO A 64 -2.36 -6.17 -3.69
N THR A 65 -3.26 -5.49 -2.97
CA THR A 65 -4.18 -4.51 -3.60
C THR A 65 -3.40 -3.25 -4.00
N LEU A 66 -3.72 -2.67 -5.16
CA LEU A 66 -3.16 -1.39 -5.59
C LEU A 66 -4.12 -0.28 -5.15
N ASP A 67 -3.85 0.30 -3.99
CA ASP A 67 -4.52 1.52 -3.51
C ASP A 67 -3.53 2.70 -3.57
N LEU A 68 -3.29 3.16 -4.79
CA LEU A 68 -2.50 4.35 -5.08
C LEU A 68 -3.37 5.60 -4.98
N VAL A 69 -2.80 6.65 -4.41
CA VAL A 69 -3.35 8.00 -4.50
C VAL A 69 -2.68 8.68 -5.67
N LEU A 70 -3.44 8.93 -6.73
CA LEU A 70 -2.96 9.60 -7.92
C LEU A 70 -3.08 11.12 -7.68
N PHE A 71 -1.96 11.82 -7.82
CA PHE A 71 -1.84 13.27 -7.81
C PHE A 71 -0.97 13.68 -8.99
N GLU A 72 -0.93 14.97 -9.35
CA GLU A 72 -0.33 15.47 -10.59
C GLU A 72 1.10 14.96 -10.84
N ASP A 73 2.00 15.12 -9.86
CA ASP A 73 3.38 14.61 -9.94
C ASP A 73 3.42 13.09 -10.20
N MET A 74 2.59 12.31 -9.48
CA MET A 74 2.53 10.86 -9.64
C MET A 74 1.99 10.47 -11.02
N LEU A 75 0.96 11.15 -11.51
CA LEU A 75 0.37 10.93 -12.83
C LEU A 75 1.41 11.16 -13.92
N GLN A 76 2.23 12.21 -13.79
CA GLN A 76 3.29 12.51 -14.75
C GLN A 76 4.32 11.37 -14.82
N HIS A 77 4.76 10.84 -13.67
CA HIS A 77 5.69 9.71 -13.63
C HIS A 77 5.07 8.39 -14.10
N LEU A 78 3.82 8.13 -13.74
CA LEU A 78 3.06 6.96 -14.17
C LEU A 78 2.87 6.96 -15.67
N TYR A 79 2.52 8.11 -16.23
CA TYR A 79 2.32 8.28 -17.67
C TYR A 79 3.62 8.13 -18.47
N ARG A 80 4.72 8.71 -17.99
CA ARG A 80 6.05 8.49 -18.57
C ARG A 80 6.39 6.99 -18.60
N LEU A 81 6.15 6.28 -17.49
CA LEU A 81 6.39 4.85 -17.43
C LEU A 81 5.50 4.07 -18.40
N TYR A 82 4.20 4.35 -18.42
CA TYR A 82 3.25 3.76 -19.36
C TYR A 82 3.71 3.90 -20.82
N ARG A 83 4.15 5.10 -21.20
CA ARG A 83 4.70 5.37 -22.54
C ARG A 83 5.98 4.61 -22.83
N THR A 84 6.90 4.54 -21.86
CA THR A 84 8.15 3.81 -22.04
C THR A 84 7.92 2.32 -22.19
N LEU A 85 6.91 1.77 -21.51
CA LEU A 85 6.56 0.37 -21.69
C LEU A 85 6.03 0.16 -23.11
N ARG A 86 5.06 0.95 -23.60
CA ARG A 86 4.47 0.76 -24.94
C ARG A 86 5.47 0.74 -26.11
N LYS A 87 6.63 1.40 -26.00
CA LYS A 87 7.65 1.40 -27.05
C LYS A 87 8.45 0.08 -27.06
N PRO A 88 8.71 -0.55 -28.22
CA PRO A 88 9.60 -1.72 -28.29
C PRO A 88 11.04 -1.35 -27.93
N ASN A 89 11.83 -2.31 -27.46
CA ASN A 89 13.24 -2.13 -27.07
C ASN A 89 13.48 -1.00 -26.04
N SER A 90 12.48 -0.71 -25.22
CA SER A 90 12.52 0.39 -24.26
C SER A 90 12.57 -0.16 -22.84
N HIS A 91 13.70 0.03 -22.18
CA HIS A 91 13.89 -0.31 -20.78
C HIS A 91 13.75 0.96 -19.92
N CYS A 92 13.44 0.82 -18.63
CA CYS A 92 13.27 1.96 -17.73
C CYS A 92 14.09 1.78 -16.45
N MET A 93 14.69 2.86 -15.97
CA MET A 93 15.29 2.95 -14.64
C MET A 93 14.51 3.94 -13.79
N LEU A 94 13.90 3.45 -12.71
CA LEU A 94 13.19 4.24 -11.72
C LEU A 94 14.10 4.58 -10.55
N LEU A 95 14.47 5.86 -10.46
CA LEU A 95 15.27 6.41 -9.36
C LEU A 95 14.35 7.13 -8.39
N GLY A 96 14.50 6.87 -7.10
CA GLY A 96 13.72 7.54 -6.06
C GLY A 96 14.08 7.03 -4.68
N LEU A 97 13.55 7.62 -3.61
CA LEU A 97 13.81 7.09 -2.26
C LEU A 97 13.09 5.76 -2.04
N GLU A 98 13.57 5.01 -1.06
CA GLU A 98 12.90 3.77 -0.70
C GLU A 98 11.51 4.03 -0.16
N GLY A 99 10.59 3.19 -0.62
CA GLY A 99 9.22 3.29 -0.23
C GLY A 99 8.33 3.94 -1.27
N GLU A 100 8.83 4.73 -2.26
CA GLU A 100 8.12 5.66 -3.21
C GLU A 100 6.99 5.12 -4.07
N GLY A 101 6.53 3.90 -3.77
CA GLY A 101 5.46 3.29 -4.53
C GLY A 101 5.93 2.85 -5.91
N LYS A 102 7.24 2.89 -6.19
CA LYS A 102 7.84 2.51 -7.49
C LYS A 102 7.28 1.19 -8.00
N ARG A 103 7.24 0.15 -7.15
CA ARG A 103 6.68 -1.16 -7.51
C ARG A 103 5.19 -1.09 -7.87
N SER A 104 4.41 -0.36 -7.07
CA SER A 104 2.98 -0.21 -7.30
C SER A 104 2.70 0.59 -8.58
N LEU A 105 3.50 1.63 -8.85
CA LEU A 105 3.47 2.40 -10.09
C LEU A 105 3.79 1.53 -11.30
N VAL A 106 4.83 0.69 -11.21
CA VAL A 106 5.16 -0.24 -12.29
C VAL A 106 4.06 -1.27 -12.49
N GLY A 107 3.47 -1.79 -11.41
CA GLY A 107 2.34 -2.71 -11.48
C GLY A 107 1.16 -2.10 -12.25
N LEU A 108 0.76 -0.88 -11.89
CA LEU A 108 -0.34 -0.17 -12.55
C LEU A 108 0.00 0.17 -14.01
N ALA A 109 1.20 0.69 -14.29
CA ALA A 109 1.61 1.04 -15.66
C ALA A 109 1.70 -0.20 -16.57
N THR A 110 2.18 -1.32 -16.03
CA THR A 110 2.28 -2.61 -16.75
C THR A 110 0.89 -3.13 -17.10
N PHE A 111 -0.04 -3.09 -16.14
CA PHE A 111 -1.42 -3.48 -16.36
C PHE A 111 -2.12 -2.57 -17.37
N ALA A 112 -1.99 -1.25 -17.22
CA ALA A 112 -2.57 -0.27 -18.15
C ALA A 112 -2.02 -0.44 -19.58
N ALA A 113 -0.75 -0.85 -19.73
CA ALA A 113 -0.15 -1.15 -21.03
C ALA A 113 -0.58 -2.51 -21.62
N GLY A 114 -1.42 -3.29 -20.93
CA GLY A 114 -1.87 -4.62 -21.36
C GLY A 114 -0.79 -5.69 -21.28
N ARG A 115 0.20 -5.53 -20.40
CA ARG A 115 1.40 -6.37 -20.34
C ARG A 115 1.40 -7.25 -19.11
N LYS A 116 2.08 -8.40 -19.19
CA LYS A 116 2.18 -9.31 -18.04
C LYS A 116 3.37 -8.95 -17.16
N PHE A 117 3.09 -8.83 -15.87
CA PHE A 117 4.08 -8.58 -14.82
C PHE A 117 4.74 -9.90 -14.40
N ILE A 118 6.08 -9.97 -14.44
CA ILE A 118 6.83 -11.11 -13.94
C ILE A 118 7.72 -10.69 -12.78
N LYS A 119 7.58 -11.40 -11.67
CA LYS A 119 8.49 -11.31 -10.52
C LYS A 119 9.51 -12.42 -10.63
N LEU A 120 10.80 -12.08 -10.70
CA LEU A 120 11.89 -13.04 -10.61
C LEU A 120 12.35 -13.11 -9.16
N ASP A 121 11.94 -14.14 -8.44
CA ASP A 121 12.21 -14.28 -6.99
C ASP A 121 13.63 -14.75 -6.65
N ASN A 122 14.38 -15.24 -7.65
CA ASN A 122 15.64 -15.97 -7.48
C ASN A 122 16.92 -15.12 -7.54
N CYS A 123 16.84 -13.78 -7.40
CA CYS A 123 18.05 -12.95 -7.35
C CYS A 123 18.75 -12.91 -5.97
N ARG A 124 18.12 -13.47 -4.92
CA ARG A 124 18.57 -13.39 -3.51
C ARG A 124 19.40 -14.57 -3.02
N VAL A 125 19.34 -15.73 -3.70
CA VAL A 125 20.01 -16.97 -3.31
C VAL A 125 20.89 -17.42 -4.48
N ASP A 126 22.08 -17.95 -4.19
CA ASP A 126 23.19 -18.30 -5.11
C ASP A 126 22.88 -19.27 -6.29
N ASN A 127 21.62 -19.45 -6.67
CA ASN A 127 21.19 -20.25 -7.80
C ASN A 127 21.11 -19.41 -9.10
N LEU A 128 22.24 -18.88 -9.57
CA LEU A 128 22.36 -18.30 -10.93
C LEU A 128 21.82 -19.25 -12.01
N THR A 129 21.93 -20.56 -11.78
CA THR A 129 21.38 -21.61 -12.65
C THR A 129 19.86 -21.55 -12.74
N GLN A 130 19.16 -21.35 -11.62
CA GLN A 130 17.71 -21.21 -11.61
C GLN A 130 17.28 -19.92 -12.32
N PHE A 131 17.98 -18.81 -12.05
CA PHE A 131 17.72 -17.54 -12.73
C PHE A 131 17.87 -17.67 -14.26
N ARG A 132 18.90 -18.37 -14.74
CA ARG A 132 19.05 -18.68 -16.17
C ARG A 132 17.89 -19.52 -16.72
N GLN A 133 17.44 -20.52 -15.98
CA GLN A 133 16.28 -21.34 -16.39
C GLN A 133 15.00 -20.53 -16.47
N ASP A 134 14.76 -19.65 -15.49
CA ASP A 134 13.59 -18.76 -15.47
C ASP A 134 13.60 -17.81 -16.67
N LEU A 135 14.75 -17.23 -17.01
CA LEU A 135 14.91 -16.40 -18.22
C LEU A 135 14.65 -17.19 -19.50
N LYS A 136 15.15 -18.43 -19.60
CA LYS A 136 14.91 -19.29 -20.76
C LYS A 136 13.44 -19.62 -20.94
N ALA A 137 12.73 -19.95 -19.86
CA ALA A 137 11.30 -20.24 -19.89
C ALA A 137 10.51 -18.99 -20.29
N MET A 138 10.89 -17.83 -19.75
CA MET A 138 10.29 -16.56 -20.12
C MET A 138 10.49 -16.24 -21.61
N PHE A 139 11.70 -16.31 -22.16
CA PHE A 139 11.93 -16.02 -23.57
C PHE A 139 11.16 -16.94 -24.52
N LYS A 140 11.03 -18.23 -24.17
CA LYS A 140 10.18 -19.16 -24.94
C LYS A 140 8.72 -18.71 -24.94
N THR A 141 8.17 -18.39 -23.77
CA THR A 141 6.77 -17.96 -23.67
C THR A 141 6.51 -16.61 -24.35
N VAL A 142 7.44 -15.66 -24.31
CA VAL A 142 7.34 -14.38 -25.07
C VAL A 142 7.18 -14.66 -26.57
N VAL A 143 8.00 -15.55 -27.13
CA VAL A 143 8.01 -15.81 -28.57
C VAL A 143 6.82 -16.65 -29.02
N HIS A 144 6.41 -17.65 -28.23
CA HIS A 144 5.26 -18.50 -28.57
C HIS A 144 3.92 -17.78 -28.38
N GLU A 145 3.74 -17.07 -27.26
CA GLU A 145 2.45 -16.42 -26.92
C GLU A 145 2.31 -15.04 -27.57
N LYS A 146 3.40 -14.49 -28.15
CA LYS A 146 3.49 -13.09 -28.63
C LYS A 146 3.09 -12.07 -27.57
N GLU A 147 3.40 -12.39 -26.31
CA GLU A 147 3.06 -11.56 -25.17
C GLU A 147 4.25 -10.73 -24.71
N THR A 148 3.98 -9.47 -24.43
CA THR A 148 4.97 -8.54 -23.89
C THR A 148 5.06 -8.67 -22.37
N LYS A 149 6.28 -8.89 -21.87
CA LYS A 149 6.56 -9.20 -20.46
C LYS A 149 7.45 -8.13 -19.85
N VAL A 150 7.10 -7.72 -18.61
CA VAL A 150 7.84 -6.69 -17.86
C VAL A 150 8.51 -7.33 -16.65
N ILE A 151 9.84 -7.21 -16.59
CA ILE A 151 10.67 -7.66 -15.47
C ILE A 151 10.92 -6.46 -14.55
N VAL A 152 10.60 -6.60 -13.27
CA VAL A 152 10.94 -5.60 -12.25
C VAL A 152 12.05 -6.12 -11.36
N ILE A 153 13.12 -5.35 -11.27
CA ILE A 153 14.31 -5.69 -10.50
C ILE A 153 14.55 -4.60 -9.48
N LYS A 154 14.63 -4.95 -8.20
CA LYS A 154 15.00 -4.00 -7.14
C LYS A 154 16.46 -4.12 -6.79
N GLU A 155 17.07 -2.98 -6.50
CA GLU A 155 18.49 -2.91 -6.15
C GLU A 155 18.89 -3.84 -4.99
N HIS A 156 18.07 -3.94 -3.93
CA HIS A 156 18.31 -4.80 -2.76
C HIS A 156 18.01 -6.28 -2.99
N GLU A 157 17.36 -6.64 -4.10
CA GLU A 157 17.12 -8.06 -4.45
C GLU A 157 18.33 -8.68 -5.14
N ILE A 158 19.31 -7.87 -5.56
CA ILE A 158 20.52 -8.31 -6.25
C ILE A 158 21.65 -8.49 -5.23
N THR A 159 21.98 -9.74 -4.95
CA THR A 159 23.16 -10.11 -4.15
C THR A 159 24.38 -10.43 -5.01
N ASN A 160 24.18 -10.98 -6.21
CA ASN A 160 25.25 -11.44 -7.10
C ASN A 160 25.34 -10.58 -8.38
N ASP A 161 26.56 -10.13 -8.70
CA ASP A 161 26.85 -9.32 -9.89
C ASP A 161 26.64 -10.09 -11.21
N GLY A 162 26.73 -11.43 -11.20
CA GLY A 162 26.44 -12.27 -12.38
C GLY A 162 25.00 -12.17 -12.87
N CYS A 163 24.04 -11.81 -12.01
CA CYS A 163 22.68 -11.48 -12.44
C CYS A 163 22.65 -10.16 -13.23
N LEU A 164 23.41 -9.16 -12.79
CA LEU A 164 23.51 -7.85 -13.45
C LEU A 164 24.19 -7.95 -14.81
N ASP A 165 25.19 -8.82 -14.97
CA ASP A 165 25.79 -9.13 -16.27
C ASP A 165 24.76 -9.59 -17.31
N LEU A 166 23.89 -10.53 -16.90
CA LEU A 166 22.82 -11.05 -17.75
C LEU A 166 21.81 -9.94 -18.08
N ILE A 167 21.43 -9.13 -17.10
CA ILE A 167 20.49 -8.01 -17.31
C ILE A 167 21.08 -6.95 -18.24
N ASN A 168 22.35 -6.58 -18.05
CA ASN A 168 23.08 -5.65 -18.91
C ASN A 168 23.11 -6.16 -20.36
N SER A 169 23.29 -7.48 -20.54
CA SER A 169 23.24 -8.14 -21.84
C SER A 169 21.83 -8.12 -22.45
N ILE A 170 20.77 -8.33 -21.65
CA ILE A 170 19.37 -8.22 -22.11
C ILE A 170 19.08 -6.80 -22.60
N ILE A 171 19.50 -5.78 -21.84
CA ILE A 171 19.25 -4.38 -22.18
C ILE A 171 20.02 -3.94 -23.43
N THR A 172 21.18 -4.55 -23.70
CA THR A 172 22.03 -4.18 -24.86
C THR A 172 21.69 -4.98 -26.11
N LEU A 173 21.45 -6.28 -25.97
CA LEU A 173 21.38 -7.25 -27.07
C LEU A 173 20.03 -7.99 -27.14
N GLY A 174 19.13 -7.79 -26.16
CA GLY A 174 17.88 -8.56 -26.02
C GLY A 174 18.10 -9.92 -25.35
N VAL A 175 19.03 -10.73 -25.87
CA VAL A 175 19.34 -12.07 -25.35
C VAL A 175 20.82 -12.17 -24.95
N PRO A 176 21.15 -12.62 -23.72
CA PRO A 176 22.54 -12.82 -23.33
C PRO A 176 23.20 -13.95 -24.15
N PRO A 177 24.39 -13.72 -24.75
CA PRO A 177 25.06 -14.72 -25.58
C PRO A 177 25.42 -16.01 -24.81
N SER A 178 25.73 -15.88 -23.52
CA SER A 178 26.11 -16.97 -22.63
C SER A 178 24.92 -17.77 -22.09
N LEU A 179 23.68 -17.38 -22.40
CA LEU A 179 22.49 -18.04 -21.87
C LEU A 179 22.23 -19.40 -22.51
N TYR A 180 22.44 -19.51 -23.82
CA TYR A 180 22.13 -20.70 -24.61
C TYR A 180 23.38 -21.37 -25.16
N THR A 181 23.45 -22.69 -24.97
CA THR A 181 24.46 -23.52 -25.65
C THR A 181 24.14 -23.65 -27.13
N TYR A 182 25.14 -24.01 -27.95
CA TYR A 182 24.95 -24.19 -29.40
C TYR A 182 23.82 -25.18 -29.73
N LYS A 183 23.73 -26.29 -28.99
CA LYS A 183 22.67 -27.30 -29.15
C LYS A 183 21.27 -26.72 -28.85
N GLU A 184 21.14 -25.92 -27.80
CA GLU A 184 19.86 -25.27 -27.46
C GLU A 184 19.46 -24.22 -28.51
N LYS A 185 20.42 -23.48 -29.07
CA LYS A 185 20.14 -22.52 -30.15
C LYS A 185 19.55 -23.22 -31.38
N GLN A 186 20.08 -24.38 -31.77
CA GLN A 186 19.55 -25.13 -32.92
C GLN A 186 18.08 -25.57 -32.71
N VAL A 187 17.74 -26.04 -31.50
CA VAL A 187 16.35 -26.43 -31.15
C VAL A 187 15.40 -25.23 -31.16
N ILE A 188 15.87 -24.05 -30.73
CA ILE A 188 15.07 -22.82 -30.80
C ILE A 188 14.89 -22.40 -32.25
N CYS A 189 15.95 -22.43 -33.06
CA CYS A 189 15.86 -22.06 -34.48
C CYS A 189 14.89 -22.95 -35.25
N SER A 190 14.83 -24.26 -34.98
CA SER A 190 13.85 -25.14 -35.63
C SER A 190 12.42 -24.81 -35.21
N GLY A 191 12.17 -24.56 -33.92
CA GLY A 191 10.84 -24.17 -33.42
C GLY A 191 10.39 -22.80 -33.93
N VAL A 192 11.31 -21.85 -34.07
CA VAL A 192 11.02 -20.48 -34.52
C VAL A 192 10.76 -20.42 -36.03
N LYS A 193 11.40 -21.27 -36.84
CA LYS A 193 11.11 -21.35 -38.28
C LYS A 193 9.62 -21.60 -38.57
N GLY A 194 9.00 -22.52 -37.83
CA GLY A 194 7.55 -22.75 -37.96
C GLY A 194 6.68 -21.52 -37.63
N ILE A 195 7.15 -20.64 -36.73
CA ILE A 195 6.47 -19.39 -36.41
C ILE A 195 6.71 -18.34 -37.51
N ILE A 196 7.93 -18.24 -38.04
CA ILE A 196 8.26 -17.32 -39.14
C ILE A 196 7.44 -17.64 -40.38
N ASP A 197 7.32 -18.92 -40.74
CA ASP A 197 6.53 -19.35 -41.90
C ASP A 197 5.04 -18.97 -41.72
N SER A 198 4.52 -19.09 -40.48
CA SER A 198 3.16 -18.65 -40.15
C SER A 198 2.99 -17.12 -40.20
N ASP A 199 4.00 -16.35 -39.75
CA ASP A 199 3.96 -14.89 -39.73
C ASP A 199 4.11 -14.28 -41.12
N GLN A 200 5.00 -14.84 -41.95
CA GLN A 200 5.14 -14.45 -43.35
C GLN A 200 3.87 -14.76 -44.15
N GLY A 201 3.17 -15.86 -43.86
CA GLY A 201 1.87 -16.16 -44.44
C GLY A 201 0.81 -15.10 -44.10
N ILE A 202 0.76 -14.66 -42.84
CA ILE A 202 -0.16 -13.59 -42.39
C ILE A 202 0.18 -12.24 -43.03
N GLU A 203 1.47 -11.92 -43.17
CA GLU A 203 1.93 -10.66 -43.73
C GLU A 203 1.75 -10.60 -45.25
N GLN A 204 1.92 -11.73 -45.95
CA GLN A 204 1.54 -11.88 -47.35
C GLN A 204 0.03 -11.73 -47.55
N MET A 205 -0.81 -12.35 -46.70
CA MET A 205 -2.26 -12.16 -46.76
C MET A 205 -2.66 -10.69 -46.56
N LYS A 206 -2.03 -9.98 -45.62
CA LYS A 206 -2.24 -8.54 -45.42
C LYS A 206 -1.84 -7.73 -46.65
N GLN A 207 -0.71 -8.03 -47.27
CA GLN A 207 -0.24 -7.33 -48.47
C GLN A 207 -1.16 -7.57 -49.67
N THR A 208 -1.65 -8.80 -49.86
CA THR A 208 -2.63 -9.12 -50.91
C THR A 208 -3.96 -8.39 -50.69
N LEU A 209 -4.45 -8.33 -49.44
CA LEU A 209 -5.69 -7.59 -49.11
C LEU A 209 -5.56 -6.07 -49.33
N VAL A 210 -4.40 -5.48 -49.06
CA VAL A 210 -4.12 -4.05 -49.37
C VAL A 210 -4.10 -3.80 -50.88
N GLN A 211 -3.66 -4.78 -51.68
CA GLN A 211 -3.67 -4.67 -53.15
C GLN A 211 -5.07 -4.82 -53.74
N GLU A 212 -5.94 -5.62 -53.10
CA GLU A 212 -7.32 -5.83 -53.53
C GLU A 212 -8.25 -4.66 -53.17
N ASP A 213 -8.08 -4.03 -51.99
CA ASP A 213 -8.89 -2.87 -51.55
C ASP A 213 -8.03 -1.76 -50.88
N PRO A 214 -7.62 -0.71 -51.61
CA PRO A 214 -6.73 0.34 -51.08
C PRO A 214 -7.39 1.34 -50.10
N THR A 215 -8.70 1.24 -49.83
CA THR A 215 -9.43 2.12 -48.90
C THR A 215 -9.69 1.50 -47.52
N LEU A 216 -9.23 0.28 -47.27
CA LEU A 216 -9.50 -0.45 -46.02
C LEU A 216 -8.63 0.08 -44.85
N CYS A 217 -9.26 0.42 -43.72
CA CYS A 217 -8.54 0.83 -42.51
C CYS A 217 -7.81 -0.36 -41.85
N GLN A 218 -6.66 -0.09 -41.22
CA GLN A 218 -5.77 -1.10 -40.63
C GLN A 218 -6.48 -2.01 -39.60
N ASN A 219 -7.49 -1.51 -38.89
CA ASN A 219 -8.28 -2.27 -37.92
C ASN A 219 -9.29 -3.22 -38.57
N GLU A 220 -9.97 -2.81 -39.65
CA GLU A 220 -10.87 -3.68 -40.42
C GLU A 220 -10.08 -4.81 -41.10
N MET A 221 -8.91 -4.49 -41.65
CA MET A 221 -8.01 -5.47 -42.26
C MET A 221 -7.51 -6.51 -41.26
N ASN A 222 -7.14 -6.10 -40.04
CA ASN A 222 -6.74 -7.01 -38.98
C ASN A 222 -7.89 -7.92 -38.50
N LEU A 223 -9.13 -7.44 -38.50
CA LEU A 223 -10.33 -8.24 -38.19
C LEU A 223 -10.66 -9.25 -39.29
N THR A 224 -10.58 -8.85 -40.56
CA THR A 224 -10.82 -9.73 -41.73
C THR A 224 -9.79 -10.84 -41.83
N VAL A 225 -8.50 -10.52 -41.63
CA VAL A 225 -7.42 -11.52 -41.55
C VAL A 225 -7.64 -12.47 -40.39
N LYS A 226 -8.09 -11.98 -39.22
CA LYS A 226 -8.41 -12.84 -38.06
C LYS A 226 -9.59 -13.77 -38.33
N ALA A 227 -10.60 -13.32 -39.07
CA ALA A 227 -11.75 -14.13 -39.48
C ALA A 227 -11.36 -15.19 -40.53
N MET A 228 -10.52 -14.85 -41.50
CA MET A 228 -9.98 -15.80 -42.48
C MET A 228 -9.12 -16.89 -41.82
N ILE A 229 -8.26 -16.51 -40.87
CA ILE A 229 -7.45 -17.47 -40.10
C ILE A 229 -8.34 -18.37 -39.26
N LYS A 230 -9.42 -17.84 -38.67
CA LYS A 230 -10.39 -18.64 -37.90
C LYS A 230 -11.10 -19.67 -38.79
N ASN A 231 -11.49 -19.30 -40.01
CA ASN A 231 -12.10 -20.23 -40.97
C ASN A 231 -11.11 -21.29 -41.47
N LEU A 232 -9.85 -20.92 -41.74
CA LEU A 232 -8.79 -21.88 -42.11
C LEU A 232 -8.47 -22.85 -40.96
N MET A 233 -8.51 -22.37 -39.71
CA MET A 233 -8.31 -23.22 -38.53
C MET A 233 -9.51 -24.15 -38.27
N GLU A 234 -10.75 -23.70 -38.51
CA GLU A 234 -11.95 -24.54 -38.44
C GLU A 234 -11.97 -25.62 -39.53
N GLU A 235 -11.44 -25.36 -40.73
CA GLU A 235 -11.24 -26.38 -41.79
C GLU A 235 -10.16 -27.41 -41.42
N THR A 236 -9.04 -27.00 -40.81
CA THR A 236 -8.00 -27.97 -40.37
C THR A 236 -8.43 -28.84 -39.19
N LEU A 237 -9.36 -28.36 -38.34
CA LEU A 237 -9.91 -29.16 -37.25
C LEU A 237 -10.83 -30.27 -37.75
N GLU A 238 -11.46 -30.16 -38.92
CA GLU A 238 -12.28 -31.24 -39.50
C GLU A 238 -11.44 -32.39 -40.06
N GLU A 239 -10.17 -32.15 -40.45
CA GLU A 239 -9.26 -33.19 -40.95
C GLU A 239 -8.56 -33.98 -39.83
N GLU A 240 -8.37 -33.41 -38.63
CA GLU A 240 -7.73 -34.10 -37.49
C GLU A 240 -8.68 -35.07 -36.75
N TYR A 241 -9.99 -35.04 -36.99
CA TYR A 241 -10.96 -35.94 -36.33
C TYR A 241 -11.08 -37.35 -36.93
N GLN A 242 -10.31 -37.72 -37.96
CA GLN A 242 -10.38 -39.05 -38.59
C GLN A 242 -9.23 -40.01 -38.31
N THR A 243 -8.26 -39.66 -37.46
CA THR A 243 -7.24 -40.63 -37.00
C THR A 243 -6.96 -40.52 -35.50
N SER A 244 -7.99 -40.76 -34.68
CA SER A 244 -7.75 -41.25 -33.32
C SER A 244 -7.55 -42.76 -33.39
N ASP A 245 -6.36 -43.26 -33.05
CA ASP A 245 -6.25 -44.38 -32.12
C ASP A 245 -4.81 -44.65 -31.68
N VAL A 246 -4.70 -44.97 -30.38
CA VAL A 246 -3.58 -45.56 -29.64
C VAL A 246 -2.53 -44.60 -29.03
N ILE A 247 -2.76 -44.27 -27.77
CA ILE A 247 -1.73 -43.92 -26.77
C ILE A 247 -1.05 -45.23 -26.30
N PRO A 248 0.28 -45.26 -26.15
CA PRO A 248 0.85 -45.73 -24.87
C PRO A 248 2.01 -44.81 -24.41
N SER A 249 1.98 -44.25 -23.20
CA SER A 249 2.45 -44.88 -21.94
C SER A 249 3.95 -45.20 -21.89
N VAL A 250 4.69 -44.34 -21.16
CA VAL A 250 5.68 -44.61 -20.09
C VAL A 250 6.67 -45.81 -20.24
N CYS A 251 7.96 -45.46 -20.15
CA CYS A 251 9.16 -46.23 -19.73
C CYS A 251 9.54 -47.56 -20.41
N ALA A 252 10.72 -47.59 -21.05
CA ALA A 252 11.75 -48.62 -20.87
C ALA A 252 13.06 -48.21 -21.60
N GLU A 253 14.19 -48.57 -21.01
CA GLU A 253 15.56 -48.35 -21.48
C GLU A 253 15.96 -49.26 -22.66
N GLU A 254 17.15 -48.95 -23.19
CA GLU A 254 18.12 -49.79 -23.93
C GLU A 254 18.19 -49.71 -25.47
N ASP A 255 19.34 -49.17 -25.89
CA ASP A 255 20.18 -49.59 -27.00
C ASP A 255 19.69 -49.48 -28.45
N LYS A 256 20.23 -48.45 -29.12
CA LYS A 256 21.15 -48.66 -30.26
C LYS A 256 22.04 -47.45 -30.50
N THR A 257 23.28 -47.62 -30.07
CA THR A 257 24.47 -46.93 -30.56
C THR A 257 24.48 -46.84 -32.09
N LYS A 258 24.36 -45.61 -32.61
CA LYS A 258 24.99 -45.24 -33.88
C LYS A 258 26.00 -44.16 -33.58
N LEU A 259 27.28 -44.55 -33.74
CA LEU A 259 28.39 -43.63 -33.88
C LEU A 259 28.01 -42.58 -34.92
N ILE A 260 27.78 -41.34 -34.48
CA ILE A 260 27.93 -40.18 -35.35
C ILE A 260 29.42 -39.85 -35.24
N THR A 261 30.13 -40.15 -36.32
CA THR A 261 31.51 -39.77 -36.54
C THR A 261 31.66 -38.28 -36.31
N LEU A 262 32.71 -37.94 -35.55
CA LEU A 262 33.30 -36.62 -35.50
C LEU A 262 33.68 -36.22 -36.93
N GLU A 263 32.83 -35.43 -37.57
CA GLU A 263 33.21 -34.62 -38.72
C GLU A 263 33.28 -33.18 -38.27
N ASP A 264 34.43 -32.59 -38.54
CA ASP A 264 34.80 -31.21 -38.28
C ASP A 264 33.79 -30.25 -38.91
N ASP A 265 33.10 -29.45 -38.10
CA ASP A 265 32.44 -28.24 -38.57
C ASP A 265 33.16 -27.02 -38.01
N SER A 266 34.30 -26.73 -38.66
CA SER A 266 34.79 -25.36 -38.80
C SER A 266 33.90 -24.62 -39.81
N GLY A 267 32.66 -24.34 -39.40
CA GLY A 267 31.71 -23.52 -40.14
C GLY A 267 31.55 -22.17 -39.47
N GLU A 268 32.27 -21.16 -39.96
CA GLU A 268 32.12 -19.77 -39.55
C GLU A 268 30.69 -19.24 -39.82
N ASN A 269 30.04 -18.76 -38.76
CA ASN A 269 29.48 -17.41 -38.66
C ASN A 269 28.41 -16.92 -39.67
N GLU A 270 27.36 -17.70 -39.93
CA GLU A 270 26.05 -17.09 -40.22
C GLU A 270 25.07 -17.43 -39.10
N GLU A 271 24.87 -16.49 -38.17
CA GLU A 271 23.74 -16.57 -37.25
C GLU A 271 22.46 -16.71 -38.08
N SER A 272 21.85 -17.91 -38.02
CA SER A 272 20.63 -18.27 -38.74
C SER A 272 19.59 -17.14 -38.63
N GLU A 273 18.92 -16.81 -39.74
CA GLU A 273 17.85 -15.81 -39.78
C GLU A 273 16.80 -16.02 -38.68
N ALA A 274 16.49 -17.29 -38.35
CA ALA A 274 15.60 -17.67 -37.27
C ALA A 274 16.11 -17.22 -35.88
N TRP A 275 17.43 -17.24 -35.65
CA TRP A 275 18.02 -16.74 -34.42
C TRP A 275 17.90 -15.22 -34.33
N LYS A 276 18.15 -14.50 -35.43
CA LYS A 276 17.98 -13.05 -35.49
C LYS A 276 16.54 -12.64 -35.23
N TYR A 277 15.58 -13.37 -35.80
CA TYR A 277 14.15 -13.16 -35.54
C TYR A 277 13.82 -13.40 -34.05
N PHE A 278 14.28 -14.51 -33.48
CA PHE A 278 14.09 -14.81 -32.05
C PHE A 278 14.62 -13.67 -31.16
N VAL A 279 15.84 -13.20 -31.43
CA VAL A 279 16.45 -12.10 -30.68
C VAL A 279 15.66 -10.81 -30.85
N SER A 280 15.20 -10.48 -32.08
CA SER A 280 14.38 -9.29 -32.30
C SER A 280 13.03 -9.34 -31.60
N GLN A 281 12.39 -10.51 -31.56
CA GLN A 281 11.11 -10.70 -30.88
C GLN A 281 11.27 -10.60 -29.36
N VAL A 282 12.34 -11.15 -28.81
CA VAL A 282 12.64 -11.02 -27.39
C VAL A 282 12.96 -9.57 -27.04
N ALA A 283 13.80 -8.89 -27.82
CA ALA A 283 14.15 -7.49 -27.57
C ALA A 283 12.91 -6.57 -27.62
N ALA A 284 12.02 -6.79 -28.59
CA ALA A 284 10.83 -5.98 -28.77
C ALA A 284 9.80 -6.16 -27.64
N ASN A 285 9.72 -7.36 -27.06
CA ASN A 285 8.67 -7.76 -26.13
C ASN A 285 9.12 -7.94 -24.67
N VAL A 286 10.41 -7.80 -24.37
CA VAL A 286 10.93 -7.86 -22.99
C VAL A 286 11.35 -6.48 -22.53
N HIS A 287 10.69 -6.00 -21.48
CA HIS A 287 10.99 -4.72 -20.87
C HIS A 287 11.57 -4.94 -19.48
N VAL A 288 12.65 -4.22 -19.18
CA VAL A 288 13.32 -4.29 -17.88
C VAL A 288 13.08 -2.98 -17.17
N VAL A 289 12.54 -3.05 -15.96
CA VAL A 289 12.36 -1.91 -15.08
C VAL A 289 13.24 -2.06 -13.85
N PHE A 290 14.31 -1.27 -13.80
CA PHE A 290 15.26 -1.26 -12.70
C PHE A 290 14.87 -0.23 -11.64
N CYS A 291 14.54 -0.66 -10.43
CA CYS A 291 14.16 0.21 -9.32
C CYS A 291 15.34 0.38 -8.36
N ALA A 292 15.93 1.57 -8.34
CA ALA A 292 17.10 1.88 -7.52
C ALA A 292 16.91 3.14 -6.66
N SER A 293 17.73 3.24 -5.61
CA SER A 293 17.79 4.41 -4.74
C SER A 293 19.02 5.25 -5.05
N PRO A 294 18.92 6.59 -5.19
CA PRO A 294 20.08 7.44 -5.45
C PRO A 294 20.99 7.61 -4.23
N THR A 295 20.54 7.19 -3.04
CA THR A 295 21.26 7.35 -1.77
C THR A 295 22.43 6.38 -1.63
N SER A 296 22.44 5.29 -2.39
CA SER A 296 23.45 4.24 -2.28
C SER A 296 24.64 4.49 -3.22
N ASP A 297 25.86 4.31 -2.71
CA ASP A 297 27.06 4.29 -3.56
C ASP A 297 27.13 3.02 -4.44
N THR A 298 26.36 1.99 -4.08
CA THR A 298 26.23 0.73 -4.85
C THR A 298 25.68 0.97 -6.24
N LEU A 299 24.68 1.84 -6.39
CA LEU A 299 24.12 2.18 -7.70
C LEU A 299 25.20 2.80 -8.61
N ARG A 300 26.00 3.72 -8.06
CA ARG A 300 27.09 4.37 -8.81
C ARG A 300 28.13 3.36 -9.27
N SER A 301 28.54 2.45 -8.39
CA SER A 301 29.48 1.36 -8.74
C SER A 301 28.91 0.46 -9.83
N ARG A 302 27.64 0.03 -9.69
CA ARG A 302 26.94 -0.82 -10.67
C ARG A 302 26.79 -0.14 -12.02
N CYS A 303 26.45 1.15 -12.09
CA CYS A 303 26.36 1.87 -13.37
C CYS A 303 27.72 2.03 -14.06
N ARG A 304 28.84 2.06 -13.31
CA ARG A 304 30.19 2.06 -13.89
C ARG A 304 30.55 0.70 -14.48
N ASN A 305 30.22 -0.38 -13.75
CA ASN A 305 30.51 -1.75 -14.19
C ASN A 305 29.58 -2.21 -15.32
N PHE A 306 28.33 -1.73 -15.32
CA PHE A 306 27.26 -2.10 -16.27
C PHE A 306 26.65 -0.87 -16.95
N PRO A 307 27.31 -0.31 -17.99
CA PRO A 307 26.89 0.94 -18.62
C PRO A 307 25.51 0.89 -19.30
N ALA A 308 25.03 -0.29 -19.70
CA ALA A 308 23.73 -0.39 -20.38
C ALA A 308 22.57 0.01 -19.46
N LEU A 309 22.73 -0.14 -18.15
CA LEU A 309 21.74 0.30 -17.15
C LEU A 309 21.47 1.81 -17.25
N TYR A 310 22.43 2.63 -17.65
CA TYR A 310 22.26 4.08 -17.78
C TYR A 310 22.07 4.52 -19.24
N ASN A 311 22.81 3.92 -20.19
CA ASN A 311 22.79 4.36 -21.59
C ASN A 311 21.52 3.94 -22.35
N ASN A 312 20.99 2.75 -22.05
CA ASN A 312 19.91 2.12 -22.82
C ASN A 312 18.60 2.04 -22.02
N THR A 313 18.49 2.79 -20.93
CA THR A 313 17.26 2.85 -20.14
C THR A 313 16.72 4.27 -20.09
N TYR A 314 15.40 4.40 -20.14
CA TYR A 314 14.74 5.66 -19.84
C TYR A 314 14.78 5.91 -18.33
N ILE A 315 15.49 6.96 -17.93
CA ILE A 315 15.66 7.31 -16.53
C ILE A 315 14.49 8.18 -16.09
N ASN A 316 13.67 7.63 -15.21
CA ASN A 316 12.58 8.36 -14.58
C ASN A 316 12.91 8.55 -13.09
N ARG A 317 13.26 9.79 -12.72
CA ARG A 317 13.58 10.17 -11.34
C ARG A 317 12.32 10.67 -10.66
N ILE A 318 11.80 9.88 -9.73
CA ILE A 318 10.71 10.25 -8.84
C ILE A 318 11.33 11.13 -7.73
N PRO A 319 10.91 12.39 -7.60
CA PRO A 319 11.32 13.23 -6.48
C PRO A 319 10.62 12.77 -5.20
N PRO A 320 11.14 13.16 -4.02
CA PRO A 320 10.35 13.06 -2.80
C PRO A 320 9.03 13.81 -3.00
N TRP A 321 7.98 13.34 -2.31
CA TRP A 321 6.64 13.92 -2.45
C TRP A 321 6.66 15.40 -2.08
N SER A 322 6.12 16.22 -2.99
CA SER A 322 5.93 17.65 -2.80
C SER A 322 4.92 17.91 -1.66
N HIS A 323 4.87 19.15 -1.18
CA HIS A 323 3.85 19.57 -0.23
C HIS A 323 2.44 19.29 -0.77
N ASP A 324 2.22 19.57 -2.06
CA ASP A 324 0.94 19.39 -2.74
C ASP A 324 0.57 17.90 -2.87
N ALA A 325 1.56 17.03 -3.11
CA ALA A 325 1.36 15.58 -3.11
C ALA A 325 0.89 15.06 -1.73
N LEU A 326 1.51 15.55 -0.65
CA LEU A 326 1.13 15.18 0.71
C LEU A 326 -0.28 15.70 1.04
N LEU A 327 -0.59 16.94 0.61
CA LEU A 327 -1.90 17.56 0.78
C LEU A 327 -3.00 16.75 0.08
N ALA A 328 -2.78 16.37 -1.18
CA ALA A 328 -3.73 15.57 -1.95
C ALA A 328 -4.00 14.21 -1.29
N VAL A 329 -2.96 13.60 -0.74
CA VAL A 329 -3.06 12.32 -0.02
C VAL A 329 -3.85 12.46 1.27
N ALA A 330 -3.54 13.45 2.11
CA ALA A 330 -4.28 13.70 3.34
C ALA A 330 -5.77 13.98 3.06
N THR A 331 -6.03 14.84 2.07
CA THR A 331 -7.38 15.23 1.66
C THR A 331 -8.20 14.02 1.22
N LYS A 332 -7.65 13.16 0.35
CA LYS A 332 -8.32 11.94 -0.12
C LYS A 332 -8.70 10.98 1.02
N PHE A 333 -7.87 10.88 2.05
CA PHE A 333 -8.14 9.99 3.19
C PHE A 333 -9.07 10.61 4.25
N ILE A 334 -9.08 11.94 4.41
CA ILE A 334 -9.84 12.64 5.46
C ILE A 334 -11.22 13.08 4.99
N GLU A 335 -11.37 13.54 3.74
CA GLU A 335 -12.66 13.99 3.20
C GLU A 335 -13.80 12.97 3.36
N PRO A 336 -13.60 11.65 3.07
CA PRO A 336 -14.67 10.66 3.19
C PRO A 336 -15.13 10.41 4.63
N SER A 337 -14.37 10.85 5.63
CA SER A 337 -14.71 10.60 7.03
C SER A 337 -15.86 11.51 7.49
N THR A 338 -17.00 10.91 7.79
CA THR A 338 -18.20 11.60 8.33
C THR A 338 -18.11 11.86 9.83
N LEU A 339 -17.09 11.31 10.49
CA LEU A 339 -16.91 11.36 11.94
C LEU A 339 -16.23 12.65 12.41
N LEU A 340 -15.53 13.35 11.51
CA LEU A 340 -14.78 14.57 11.81
C LEU A 340 -15.63 15.82 11.51
N PRO A 341 -15.60 16.86 12.37
CA PRO A 341 -16.20 18.15 12.06
C PRO A 341 -15.57 18.76 10.81
N GLU A 342 -16.40 19.20 9.85
CA GLU A 342 -15.93 19.78 8.58
C GLU A 342 -15.02 21.00 8.80
N ASP A 343 -15.31 21.83 9.81
CA ASP A 343 -14.54 23.04 10.13
C ASP A 343 -13.09 22.74 10.56
N LEU A 344 -12.85 21.57 11.17
CA LEU A 344 -11.52 21.19 11.67
C LEU A 344 -10.68 20.41 10.64
N LYS A 345 -11.29 19.89 9.57
CA LYS A 345 -10.58 19.13 8.53
C LYS A 345 -9.37 19.86 7.94
N PRO A 346 -9.44 21.15 7.52
CA PRO A 346 -8.28 21.85 6.97
C PRO A 346 -7.15 21.98 7.99
N SER A 347 -7.45 22.35 9.24
CA SER A 347 -6.44 22.45 10.31
C SER A 347 -5.78 21.10 10.62
N ILE A 348 -6.55 20.01 10.59
CA ILE A 348 -6.01 18.64 10.77
C ILE A 348 -5.05 18.30 9.63
N ILE A 349 -5.43 18.59 8.38
CA ILE A 349 -4.59 18.33 7.21
C ILE A 349 -3.28 19.12 7.30
N GLU A 350 -3.35 20.42 7.63
CA GLU A 350 -2.16 21.26 7.84
C GLU A 350 -1.25 20.71 8.93
N HIS A 351 -1.82 20.28 10.07
CA HIS A 351 -1.05 19.67 11.15
C HIS A 351 -0.35 18.36 10.74
N LEU A 352 -1.01 17.52 9.93
CA LEU A 352 -0.39 16.28 9.42
C LEU A 352 0.83 16.59 8.54
N LEU A 353 0.72 17.61 7.67
CA LEU A 353 1.80 18.08 6.81
C LEU A 353 2.96 18.63 7.62
N PHE A 354 2.66 19.51 8.57
CA PHE A 354 3.64 20.11 9.47
C PHE A 354 4.40 19.04 10.26
N THR A 355 3.68 18.06 10.83
CA THR A 355 4.28 16.94 11.57
C THR A 355 5.29 16.20 10.70
N HIS A 356 4.92 15.85 9.45
CA HIS A 356 5.83 15.17 8.54
C HIS A 356 7.07 16.01 8.19
N ALA A 357 6.88 17.29 7.90
CA ALA A 357 7.96 18.21 7.55
C ALA A 357 8.93 18.46 8.71
N SER A 358 8.42 18.57 9.95
CA SER A 358 9.24 18.79 11.14
C SER A 358 10.26 17.67 11.38
N ILE A 359 9.90 16.43 11.01
CA ILE A 359 10.75 15.26 11.23
C ILE A 359 12.04 15.32 10.42
N SER A 360 12.01 15.90 9.21
CA SER A 360 13.23 16.10 8.43
C SER A 360 14.27 16.92 9.20
N GLN A 361 13.82 17.96 9.91
CA GLN A 361 14.70 18.78 10.76
C GLN A 361 15.24 17.98 11.95
N PHE A 362 14.37 17.22 12.63
CA PHE A 362 14.79 16.38 13.75
C PHE A 362 15.76 15.26 13.34
N VAL A 363 15.61 14.67 12.16
CA VAL A 363 16.54 13.66 11.63
C VAL A 363 17.92 14.25 11.39
N GLU A 364 17.99 15.43 10.77
CA GLU A 364 19.27 16.12 10.53
C GLU A 364 19.98 16.46 11.83
N GLU A 365 19.24 16.95 12.84
CA GLU A 365 19.77 17.23 14.17
C GLU A 365 20.22 15.94 14.88
N TYR A 366 19.41 14.88 14.83
CA TYR A 366 19.73 13.58 15.44
C TYR A 366 20.99 12.96 14.84
N GLN A 367 21.17 13.06 13.52
CA GLN A 367 22.38 12.65 12.84
C GLN A 367 23.58 13.51 13.27
N ARG A 368 23.40 14.83 13.37
CA ARG A 368 24.48 15.76 13.77
C ARG A 368 24.96 15.54 15.20
N VAL A 369 24.03 15.32 16.15
CA VAL A 369 24.35 15.24 17.58
C VAL A 369 24.76 13.83 18.00
N LEU A 370 24.06 12.80 17.51
CA LEU A 370 24.25 11.42 17.99
C LEU A 370 24.91 10.49 16.95
N ASN A 371 25.20 10.98 15.75
CA ASN A 371 25.75 10.19 14.63
C ASN A 371 24.94 8.92 14.34
N ARG A 372 23.62 9.03 14.49
CA ARG A 372 22.66 7.95 14.22
C ARG A 372 21.76 8.34 13.06
N TYR A 373 21.52 7.38 12.17
CA TYR A 373 20.74 7.60 10.97
C TYR A 373 19.31 7.10 11.18
N ALA A 374 18.34 7.93 10.83
CA ALA A 374 16.93 7.57 10.75
C ALA A 374 16.39 8.04 9.40
N PHE A 375 15.63 7.18 8.73
CA PHE A 375 15.07 7.50 7.40
C PHE A 375 13.56 7.39 7.45
N PHE A 376 12.88 8.50 7.13
CA PHE A 376 11.44 8.53 7.00
C PHE A 376 11.06 8.78 5.55
N SER A 377 10.33 7.83 4.99
CA SER A 377 9.69 7.95 3.69
C SER A 377 8.20 8.25 3.84
N PHE A 378 7.54 8.72 2.80
CA PHE A 378 6.08 8.91 2.78
C PHE A 378 5.28 7.61 3.04
N LYS A 379 5.87 6.41 2.99
CA LYS A 379 5.21 5.21 3.54
C LYS A 379 4.90 5.38 5.03
N HIS A 380 5.77 6.07 5.76
CA HIS A 380 5.53 6.48 7.14
C HIS A 380 4.39 7.48 7.19
N TYR A 381 4.37 8.48 6.29
CA TYR A 381 3.26 9.42 6.19
C TYR A 381 1.91 8.74 5.93
N LEU A 382 1.84 7.83 4.96
CA LEU A 382 0.65 7.02 4.72
C LEU A 382 0.27 6.17 5.94
N SER A 383 1.25 5.58 6.63
CA SER A 383 1.01 4.85 7.87
C SER A 383 0.51 5.77 8.99
N PHE A 384 0.96 7.01 9.03
CA PHE A 384 0.57 8.03 10.00
C PHE A 384 -0.87 8.45 9.79
N VAL A 385 -1.24 8.85 8.57
CA VAL A 385 -2.63 9.18 8.20
C VAL A 385 -3.57 8.01 8.47
N LYS A 386 -3.20 6.79 8.05
CA LYS A 386 -4.01 5.59 8.30
C LYS A 386 -4.12 5.25 9.79
N SER A 387 -3.03 5.42 10.56
CA SER A 387 -3.05 5.21 12.01
C SER A 387 -3.95 6.22 12.70
N PHE A 388 -3.89 7.50 12.29
CA PHE A 388 -4.76 8.54 12.82
C PHE A 388 -6.24 8.21 12.58
N ILE A 389 -6.63 7.88 11.34
CA ILE A 389 -8.01 7.51 11.00
C ILE A 389 -8.47 6.27 11.79
N LYS A 390 -7.63 5.25 11.89
CA LYS A 390 -7.95 4.05 12.68
C LYS A 390 -8.13 4.38 14.16
N MET A 391 -7.27 5.21 14.74
CA MET A 391 -7.33 5.57 16.15
C MET A 391 -8.55 6.41 16.47
N ILE A 392 -8.88 7.39 15.61
CA ILE A 392 -10.05 8.23 15.82
C ILE A 392 -11.35 7.45 15.64
N GLU A 393 -11.44 6.57 14.64
CA GLU A 393 -12.59 5.68 14.46
C GLU A 393 -12.80 4.80 15.69
N GLN A 394 -11.74 4.16 16.19
CA GLN A 394 -11.81 3.31 17.39
C GLN A 394 -12.26 4.10 18.62
N LYS A 395 -11.63 5.24 18.90
CA LYS A 395 -11.94 6.05 20.09
C LYS A 395 -13.33 6.70 20.01
N LEU A 396 -13.75 7.17 18.83
CA LEU A 396 -15.08 7.73 18.65
C LEU A 396 -16.17 6.66 18.73
N GLN A 397 -15.93 5.45 18.23
CA GLN A 397 -16.88 4.34 18.37
C GLN A 397 -17.09 3.95 19.83
N THR A 398 -16.00 3.70 20.58
CA THR A 398 -16.07 3.36 22.02
C THR A 398 -16.78 4.45 22.81
N ARG A 399 -16.44 5.72 22.58
CA ARG A 399 -17.07 6.83 23.29
C ARG A 399 -18.53 7.06 22.91
N SER A 400 -18.94 6.72 21.68
CA SER A 400 -20.34 6.80 21.26
C SER A 400 -21.18 5.72 21.94
N THR A 401 -20.66 4.51 22.11
CA THR A 401 -21.35 3.45 22.84
C THR A 401 -21.48 3.77 24.32
N ASP A 402 -20.44 4.34 24.94
CA ASP A 402 -20.43 4.72 26.35
C ASP A 402 -21.42 5.87 26.60
N GLY A 403 -21.37 6.91 25.75
CA GLY A 403 -22.32 8.03 25.81
C GLY A 403 -23.77 7.59 25.62
N TYR A 404 -24.05 6.67 24.69
CA TYR A 404 -25.40 6.13 24.53
C TYR A 404 -25.85 5.32 25.75
N SER A 405 -24.99 4.49 26.32
CA SER A 405 -25.30 3.71 27.53
C SER A 405 -25.60 4.64 28.72
N ILE A 406 -24.79 5.67 28.93
CA ILE A 406 -24.99 6.65 30.01
C ILE A 406 -26.27 7.44 29.77
N GLN A 407 -26.53 7.89 28.53
CA GLN A 407 -27.77 8.60 28.19
C GLN A 407 -29.01 7.72 28.41
N GLN A 408 -28.98 6.45 28.03
CA GLN A 408 -30.06 5.50 28.31
C GLN A 408 -30.28 5.33 29.81
N LYS A 409 -29.21 5.16 30.59
CA LYS A 409 -29.28 5.04 32.04
C LYS A 409 -29.85 6.31 32.69
N ILE A 410 -29.47 7.50 32.22
CA ILE A 410 -30.05 8.78 32.66
C ILE A 410 -31.54 8.87 32.31
N ASN A 411 -31.94 8.45 31.11
CA ASN A 411 -33.34 8.47 30.68
C ASN A 411 -34.20 7.51 31.53
N LEU A 412 -33.69 6.31 31.81
CA LEU A 412 -34.35 5.34 32.69
C LEU A 412 -34.47 5.85 34.12
N LEU A 413 -33.41 6.45 34.67
CA LEU A 413 -33.47 7.11 35.97
C LEU A 413 -34.47 8.26 35.99
N GLY A 414 -34.51 9.08 34.94
CA GLY A 414 -35.47 10.17 34.79
C GLY A 414 -36.91 9.66 34.78
N ALA A 415 -37.20 8.60 34.02
CA ALA A 415 -38.51 7.98 33.99
C ALA A 415 -38.89 7.36 35.35
N ALA A 416 -37.94 6.73 36.04
CA ALA A 416 -38.18 6.18 37.38
C ALA A 416 -38.50 7.28 38.39
N ILE A 417 -37.75 8.38 38.41
CA ILE A 417 -38.02 9.55 39.27
C ILE A 417 -39.40 10.14 38.97
N ASP A 418 -39.78 10.24 37.69
CA ASP A 418 -41.07 10.78 37.25
C ASP A 418 -42.26 9.87 37.66
N ILE A 419 -42.13 8.55 37.52
CA ILE A 419 -43.13 7.58 38.02
C ILE A 419 -43.30 7.71 39.54
N VAL A 420 -42.18 7.77 40.26
CA VAL A 420 -42.18 7.88 41.71
C VAL A 420 -42.81 9.21 42.19
N SER A 421 -42.54 10.31 41.48
CA SER A 421 -43.15 11.61 41.76
C SER A 421 -44.66 11.61 41.51
N ARG A 422 -45.13 10.89 40.48
CA ARG A 422 -46.57 10.71 40.22
C ARG A 422 -47.26 9.87 41.29
N GLN A 423 -46.58 8.84 41.82
CA GLN A 423 -47.11 8.00 42.90
C GLN A 423 -47.34 8.84 44.18
N GLN A 424 -46.38 9.69 44.55
CA GLN A 424 -46.55 10.63 45.68
C GLN A 424 -47.70 11.63 45.45
N GLY A 425 -47.90 12.09 44.21
CA GLY A 425 -49.02 12.96 43.86
C GLY A 425 -50.39 12.27 44.01
N LEU A 426 -50.47 10.97 43.71
CA LEU A 426 -51.68 10.16 43.90
C LEU A 426 -51.94 9.89 45.39
N ASP A 427 -50.92 9.54 46.16
CA ASP A 427 -51.04 9.33 47.61
C ASP A 427 -51.50 10.61 48.34
N ASN A 428 -51.03 11.78 47.90
CA ASN A 428 -51.47 13.08 48.40
C ASN A 428 -52.91 13.43 47.98
N LEU A 429 -53.35 12.99 46.80
CA LEU A 429 -54.72 13.19 46.31
C LEU A 429 -55.71 12.27 47.06
N ASP A 430 -55.34 11.02 47.33
CA ASP A 430 -56.11 10.09 48.17
C ASP A 430 -56.24 10.63 49.60
N SER A 431 -55.15 11.17 50.15
CA SER A 431 -55.16 11.83 51.47
C SER A 431 -56.06 13.08 51.51
N MET A 432 -56.25 13.78 50.37
CA MET A 432 -57.18 14.90 50.26
C MET A 432 -58.64 14.45 50.08
N LEU A 433 -58.88 13.35 49.34
CA LEU A 433 -60.22 12.78 49.15
C LEU A 433 -60.76 12.13 50.43
N GLU A 434 -59.90 11.59 51.30
CA GLU A 434 -60.29 11.10 52.63
C GLU A 434 -60.76 12.22 53.57
N LEU A 435 -60.22 13.43 53.43
CA LEU A 435 -60.66 14.59 54.21
C LEU A 435 -62.02 15.13 53.74
N GLU A 436 -62.34 15.01 52.45
CA GLU A 436 -63.66 15.38 51.90
C GLU A 436 -64.74 14.30 52.11
N GLY A 437 -64.36 13.06 52.44
CA GLY A 437 -65.28 11.93 52.64
C GLY A 437 -65.97 11.82 54.02
N SER A 438 -65.74 12.75 54.95
CA SER A 438 -66.17 12.61 56.36
C SER A 438 -67.56 13.19 56.71
N GLU A 439 -68.42 13.48 55.74
CA GLU A 439 -69.84 13.80 55.96
C GLU A 439 -70.80 12.86 55.23
N ALA A 440 -70.91 11.59 55.65
CA ALA A 440 -72.15 10.79 55.51
C ALA A 440 -72.08 9.51 56.36
N SER A 441 -73.05 9.35 57.27
CA SER A 441 -73.24 8.18 58.14
C SER A 441 -74.37 7.26 57.65
N PHE A 442 -74.39 6.03 58.20
CA PHE A 442 -75.42 4.95 58.13
C PHE A 442 -75.33 3.99 56.92
N THR A 443 -75.38 2.64 57.01
CA THR A 443 -75.69 1.66 58.08
C THR A 443 -75.26 0.23 57.64
N GLU A 444 -74.93 -0.62 58.63
CA GLU A 444 -75.01 -2.10 58.69
C GLU A 444 -73.91 -3.02 58.07
N ASN A 445 -73.42 -3.90 58.95
CA ASN A 445 -72.39 -4.98 58.85
C ASN A 445 -72.93 -6.29 58.19
N PRO A 446 -72.19 -7.43 58.13
CA PRO A 446 -70.74 -7.71 57.93
C PRO A 446 -70.48 -8.77 56.81
N ILE A 447 -69.21 -9.11 56.50
CA ILE A 447 -68.64 -10.48 56.36
C ILE A 447 -67.25 -10.46 55.68
N THR A 448 -66.25 -10.89 56.46
CA THR A 448 -64.93 -11.46 56.13
C THR A 448 -64.01 -10.76 55.12
N GLY A 449 -63.00 -10.10 55.65
CA GLY A 449 -61.73 -9.80 54.97
C GLY A 449 -60.80 -9.11 55.96
N THR A 450 -59.71 -9.76 56.31
CA THR A 450 -58.64 -9.22 57.17
C THR A 450 -58.20 -7.82 56.73
N PRO A 451 -58.02 -6.84 57.63
CA PRO A 451 -57.40 -5.58 57.27
C PRO A 451 -55.94 -5.87 56.98
N ILE A 452 -55.55 -5.70 55.71
CA ILE A 452 -54.14 -5.50 55.36
C ILE A 452 -53.82 -4.15 55.96
N THR A 453 -53.07 -4.16 57.06
CA THR A 453 -52.48 -2.97 57.64
C THR A 453 -51.73 -2.23 56.53
N GLU A 454 -52.29 -1.12 56.09
CA GLU A 454 -51.56 -0.11 55.32
C GLU A 454 -50.37 0.31 56.17
N ASN A 455 -49.20 -0.03 55.67
CA ASN A 455 -47.94 0.26 56.32
C ASN A 455 -47.62 1.73 56.04
N PRO A 456 -47.47 2.62 57.03
CA PRO A 456 -46.89 3.96 56.84
C PRO A 456 -45.38 3.92 56.48
N MET A 457 -44.89 2.77 55.99
CA MET A 457 -43.51 2.41 55.69
C MET A 457 -43.18 2.45 54.19
N THR A 458 -44.15 2.81 53.33
CA THR A 458 -43.96 2.94 51.87
C THR A 458 -43.63 4.37 51.45
N ALA A 459 -44.26 5.39 52.04
CA ALA A 459 -44.02 6.80 51.70
C ALA A 459 -42.61 7.29 52.09
N ILE A 460 -42.11 6.89 53.26
CA ILE A 460 -40.77 7.28 53.77
C ILE A 460 -39.64 6.68 52.90
N LYS A 461 -39.84 5.49 52.34
CA LYS A 461 -38.85 4.84 51.46
C LYS A 461 -38.72 5.52 50.09
N VAL A 462 -39.75 6.24 49.67
CA VAL A 462 -39.80 6.88 48.35
C VAL A 462 -38.98 8.17 48.34
N GLU A 463 -39.11 9.01 49.37
CA GLU A 463 -38.32 10.23 49.52
C GLU A 463 -36.82 9.91 49.68
N GLU A 464 -36.49 8.91 50.49
CA GLU A 464 -35.11 8.40 50.62
C GLU A 464 -34.55 7.89 49.28
N LEU A 465 -35.38 7.24 48.45
CA LEU A 465 -34.97 6.77 47.12
C LEU A 465 -34.71 7.92 46.15
N ILE A 466 -35.55 8.96 46.15
CA ILE A 466 -35.33 10.16 45.34
C ILE A 466 -34.04 10.86 45.77
N GLU A 467 -33.80 10.98 47.08
CA GLU A 467 -32.60 11.59 47.64
C GLU A 467 -31.32 10.81 47.27
N MET A 468 -31.39 9.48 47.17
CA MET A 468 -30.28 8.65 46.71
C MET A 468 -30.07 8.68 45.17
N LEU A 469 -31.13 8.79 44.38
CA LEU A 469 -31.06 8.71 42.91
C LEU A 469 -30.73 10.06 42.24
N GLY A 470 -31.11 11.18 42.86
CA GLY A 470 -30.82 12.53 42.37
C GLY A 470 -29.31 12.80 42.14
N PRO A 471 -28.43 12.57 43.14
CA PRO A 471 -26.99 12.76 43.00
C PRO A 471 -26.36 11.85 41.93
N VAL A 472 -26.87 10.63 41.76
CA VAL A 472 -26.40 9.70 40.72
C VAL A 472 -26.72 10.23 39.34
N ARG A 473 -27.91 10.81 39.13
CA ARG A 473 -28.29 11.45 37.86
C ARG A 473 -27.42 12.66 37.54
N VAL A 474 -27.12 13.51 38.53
CA VAL A 474 -26.23 14.66 38.35
C VAL A 474 -24.82 14.20 37.98
N ARG A 475 -24.27 13.22 38.71
CA ARG A 475 -22.96 12.64 38.42
C ARG A 475 -22.87 12.06 37.02
N TRP A 476 -23.88 11.30 36.57
CA TRP A 476 -23.90 10.78 35.20
C TRP A 476 -24.08 11.88 34.15
N GLY A 477 -24.78 12.97 34.48
CA GLY A 477 -24.84 14.15 33.62
C GLY A 477 -23.50 14.85 33.48
N GLU A 478 -22.73 14.96 34.58
CA GLU A 478 -21.35 15.47 34.57
C GLU A 478 -20.43 14.54 33.78
N GLU A 479 -20.53 13.22 33.98
CA GLU A 479 -19.79 12.21 33.23
C GLU A 479 -20.09 12.26 31.72
N LEU A 480 -21.35 12.52 31.34
CA LEU A 480 -21.71 12.73 29.95
C LEU A 480 -21.10 14.02 29.39
N ALA A 481 -21.10 15.10 30.17
CA ALA A 481 -20.50 16.38 29.77
C ALA A 481 -18.97 16.28 29.60
N THR A 482 -18.29 15.56 30.50
CA THR A 482 -16.86 15.27 30.34
C THR A 482 -16.61 14.42 29.11
N LEU A 483 -17.40 13.37 28.86
CA LEU A 483 -17.27 12.53 27.66
C LEU A 483 -17.41 13.33 26.36
N VAL A 484 -18.31 14.31 26.30
CA VAL A 484 -18.45 15.20 25.13
C VAL A 484 -17.19 16.07 24.95
N THR A 485 -16.67 16.63 26.04
CA THR A 485 -15.45 17.46 26.01
C THR A 485 -14.23 16.63 25.62
N THR A 486 -14.07 15.45 26.21
CA THR A 486 -12.98 14.54 25.85
C THR A 486 -13.14 14.05 24.41
N ARG A 487 -14.37 13.90 23.89
CA ARG A 487 -14.62 13.56 22.48
C ARG A 487 -14.09 14.61 21.52
N THR A 488 -14.27 15.91 21.80
CA THR A 488 -13.68 16.97 20.97
C THR A 488 -12.17 16.99 21.08
N ASN A 489 -11.63 16.85 22.30
CA ASN A 489 -10.18 16.84 22.55
C ASN A 489 -9.49 15.58 22.02
N ALA A 490 -10.27 14.53 21.70
CA ALA A 490 -9.78 13.27 21.15
C ALA A 490 -9.04 13.46 19.83
N VAL A 491 -9.40 14.47 19.03
CA VAL A 491 -8.82 14.72 17.72
C VAL A 491 -7.33 15.06 17.86
N GLY A 492 -7.00 16.04 18.71
CA GLY A 492 -5.61 16.42 18.99
C GLY A 492 -4.81 15.27 19.61
N ALA A 493 -5.40 14.55 20.58
CA ALA A 493 -4.77 13.39 21.21
C ALA A 493 -4.47 12.26 20.21
N CYS A 494 -5.40 11.99 19.28
CA CYS A 494 -5.21 11.00 18.21
C CYS A 494 -4.08 11.41 17.25
N LEU A 495 -3.95 12.70 16.91
CA LEU A 495 -2.88 13.20 16.05
C LEU A 495 -1.51 12.99 16.69
N LEU A 496 -1.34 13.41 17.94
CA LEU A 496 -0.08 13.21 18.67
C LEU A 496 0.23 11.72 18.88
N GLY A 497 -0.77 10.93 19.27
CA GLY A 497 -0.62 9.49 19.47
C GLY A 497 -0.22 8.76 18.18
N ALA A 498 -0.86 9.08 17.05
CA ALA A 498 -0.49 8.52 15.75
C ALA A 498 0.91 8.95 15.31
N GLY A 499 1.29 10.21 15.56
CA GLY A 499 2.61 10.75 15.24
C GLY A 499 3.70 10.03 16.04
N PHE A 500 3.46 9.82 17.33
CA PHE A 500 4.33 9.04 18.20
C PHE A 500 4.51 7.60 17.69
N MET A 501 3.42 6.89 17.41
CA MET A 501 3.45 5.50 16.99
C MET A 501 4.23 5.26 15.69
N VAL A 502 4.31 6.27 14.81
CA VAL A 502 4.99 6.15 13.51
C VAL A 502 6.40 6.70 13.52
N TYR A 503 6.63 7.85 14.17
CA TYR A 503 7.86 8.62 14.02
C TYR A 503 8.78 8.61 15.26
N ALA A 504 8.25 8.37 16.47
CA ALA A 504 9.06 8.47 17.70
C ALA A 504 10.05 7.30 17.89
N SER A 505 9.84 6.19 17.19
CA SER A 505 10.57 4.93 17.38
C SER A 505 12.11 5.04 17.41
N PRO A 506 12.78 5.68 16.44
CA PRO A 506 14.25 5.74 16.42
C PRO A 506 14.84 6.79 17.37
N PHE A 507 14.03 7.73 17.87
CA PHE A 507 14.52 8.87 18.66
C PHE A 507 14.71 8.51 20.15
N SER A 508 15.64 9.20 20.81
CA SER A 508 15.84 9.12 22.26
C SER A 508 14.74 9.89 23.01
N GLN A 509 14.59 9.63 24.32
CA GLN A 509 13.54 10.22 25.15
C GLN A 509 13.50 11.76 25.07
N GLU A 510 14.65 12.42 25.11
CA GLU A 510 14.74 13.89 25.02
C GLU A 510 14.18 14.42 23.70
N PHE A 511 14.53 13.77 22.58
CA PHE A 511 13.98 14.13 21.28
C PHE A 511 12.48 13.86 21.21
N ARG A 512 12.00 12.74 21.76
CA ARG A 512 10.56 12.43 21.80
C ARG A 512 9.78 13.50 22.57
N ASN A 513 10.28 13.93 23.72
CA ASN A 513 9.63 14.97 24.52
C ASN A 513 9.58 16.31 23.74
N ARG A 514 10.69 16.73 23.13
CA ARG A 514 10.72 17.96 22.30
C ARG A 514 9.79 17.90 21.09
N MET A 515 9.76 16.75 20.41
CA MET A 515 8.90 16.56 19.24
C MET A 515 7.43 16.68 19.63
N ILE A 516 7.00 15.96 20.66
CA ILE A 516 5.58 15.84 21.02
C ILE A 516 5.10 17.09 21.75
N TYR A 517 5.77 17.48 22.83
CA TYR A 517 5.28 18.49 23.75
C TYR A 517 5.70 19.90 23.35
N ASP A 518 6.94 20.10 22.89
CA ASP A 518 7.41 21.46 22.56
C ASP A 518 7.00 21.89 21.15
N THR A 519 6.96 20.96 20.19
CA THR A 519 6.73 21.27 18.77
C THR A 519 5.32 20.94 18.32
N TRP A 520 4.89 19.68 18.40
CA TRP A 520 3.61 19.25 17.84
C TRP A 520 2.42 19.74 18.66
N GLN A 521 2.48 19.67 19.99
CA GLN A 521 1.41 20.18 20.86
C GLN A 521 1.23 21.69 20.70
N THR A 522 2.32 22.46 20.65
CA THR A 522 2.27 23.91 20.39
C THR A 522 1.58 24.21 19.06
N HIS A 523 1.94 23.47 18.00
CA HIS A 523 1.30 23.63 16.68
C HIS A 523 -0.20 23.27 16.69
N LEU A 524 -0.64 22.30 17.49
CA LEU A 524 -2.07 22.00 17.65
C LEU A 524 -2.84 23.16 18.27
N VAL A 525 -2.26 23.78 19.29
CA VAL A 525 -2.84 24.95 19.97
C VAL A 525 -2.93 26.13 19.00
N ASP A 526 -1.87 26.40 18.24
CA ASP A 526 -1.83 27.46 17.23
C ASP A 526 -2.85 27.23 16.10
N ALA A 527 -3.02 25.97 15.67
CA ALA A 527 -3.99 25.56 14.65
C ALA A 527 -5.44 25.50 15.18
N SER A 528 -5.69 25.91 16.43
CA SER A 528 -7.01 25.89 17.09
C SER A 528 -7.63 24.48 17.16
N ILE A 529 -6.81 23.43 17.24
CA ILE A 529 -7.28 22.05 17.39
C ILE A 529 -7.42 21.74 18.90
N PRO A 530 -8.59 21.29 19.36
CA PRO A 530 -8.81 20.99 20.77
C PRO A 530 -7.94 19.83 21.26
N ILE A 531 -7.24 20.04 22.37
CA ILE A 531 -6.41 19.06 23.06
C ILE A 531 -6.44 19.31 24.58
N ASP A 532 -6.29 18.23 25.36
CA ASP A 532 -6.13 18.33 26.81
C ASP A 532 -4.76 18.95 27.16
N SER A 533 -4.73 19.88 28.10
CA SER A 533 -3.50 20.58 28.51
C SER A 533 -2.47 19.64 29.15
N GLU A 534 -2.92 18.58 29.81
CA GLU A 534 -2.10 17.55 30.48
C GLU A 534 -2.10 16.24 29.68
N PHE A 535 -1.76 16.32 28.38
CA PHE A 535 -1.72 15.14 27.54
C PHE A 535 -0.50 14.26 27.85
N LEU A 536 -0.74 12.99 28.18
CA LEU A 536 0.30 11.96 28.28
C LEU A 536 0.06 10.86 27.24
N VAL A 537 1.09 10.61 26.43
CA VAL A 537 1.03 9.65 25.31
C VAL A 537 0.77 8.23 25.82
N GLU A 538 1.42 7.86 26.92
CA GLU A 538 1.37 6.51 27.50
C GLU A 538 -0.02 6.16 28.00
N GLU A 539 -0.66 7.10 28.69
CA GLU A 539 -2.03 6.97 29.20
C GLU A 539 -3.03 6.91 28.04
N PHE A 540 -2.90 7.81 27.06
CA PHE A 540 -3.81 7.87 25.93
C PHE A 540 -3.85 6.57 25.09
N LEU A 541 -2.68 5.99 24.80
CA LEU A 541 -2.54 4.78 23.96
C LEU A 541 -2.99 3.49 24.67
N CYS A 542 -2.84 3.42 25.99
CA CYS A 542 -3.32 2.29 26.79
C CYS A 542 -4.78 2.42 27.24
N GLY A 543 -5.30 3.64 27.28
CA GLY A 543 -6.63 3.95 27.83
C GLY A 543 -6.66 3.90 29.35
N ASP A 544 -7.85 4.13 29.90
CA ASP A 544 -8.09 4.41 31.34
C ASP A 544 -7.70 3.26 32.29
N ASP A 545 -7.38 2.07 31.77
CA ASP A 545 -6.91 0.89 32.51
C ASP A 545 -5.37 0.68 32.45
N PHE A 546 -4.63 1.70 32.00
CA PHE A 546 -3.17 1.65 31.80
C PHE A 546 -2.41 1.11 33.01
N GLU A 547 -2.63 1.70 34.19
CA GLU A 547 -1.90 1.32 35.39
C GLU A 547 -2.25 -0.08 35.90
N ARG A 548 -3.52 -0.47 35.79
CA ARG A 548 -4.01 -1.71 36.39
C ARG A 548 -3.71 -2.95 35.56
N ARG A 549 -3.77 -2.86 34.23
CA ARG A 549 -3.56 -4.03 33.36
C ARG A 549 -2.16 -4.03 32.76
N HIS A 550 -1.79 -2.97 32.05
CA HIS A 550 -0.56 -2.97 31.25
C HIS A 550 0.71 -2.91 32.11
N LEU A 551 0.78 -1.98 33.07
CA LEU A 551 1.96 -1.84 33.93
C LEU A 551 2.17 -3.07 34.83
N ASN A 552 1.10 -3.67 35.35
CA ASN A 552 1.20 -4.89 36.14
C ASN A 552 1.70 -6.08 35.33
N THR A 553 1.18 -6.28 34.12
CA THR A 553 1.68 -7.33 33.22
C THR A 553 3.13 -7.09 32.81
N TRP A 554 3.50 -5.85 32.45
CA TRP A 554 4.88 -5.56 32.07
C TRP A 554 5.86 -5.64 33.23
N ARG A 555 5.42 -5.30 34.45
CA ARG A 555 6.19 -5.54 35.67
C ARG A 555 6.41 -7.04 35.90
N SER A 556 5.40 -7.88 35.68
CA SER A 556 5.58 -9.35 35.78
C SER A 556 6.47 -9.91 34.67
N ASP A 557 6.52 -9.26 33.51
CA ASP A 557 7.40 -9.63 32.39
C ASP A 557 8.85 -9.14 32.57
N GLU A 558 9.18 -8.53 33.72
CA GLU A 558 10.49 -7.95 34.07
C GLU A 558 10.89 -6.70 33.26
N LEU A 559 9.92 -5.94 32.73
CA LEU A 559 10.20 -4.65 32.11
C LEU A 559 10.54 -3.59 33.17
N SER A 560 11.54 -2.75 32.90
CA SER A 560 11.76 -1.54 33.70
C SER A 560 10.62 -0.53 33.48
N LEU A 561 10.14 0.07 34.57
CA LEU A 561 8.99 0.98 34.57
C LEU A 561 9.38 2.45 34.37
N ASP A 562 10.52 2.69 33.73
CA ASP A 562 10.90 4.01 33.27
C ASP A 562 10.09 4.41 32.03
N GLN A 563 9.88 5.73 31.85
CA GLN A 563 9.10 6.27 30.75
C GLN A 563 9.58 5.76 29.38
N PHE A 564 10.89 5.70 29.17
CA PHE A 564 11.48 5.25 27.92
C PHE A 564 11.16 3.78 27.60
N SER A 565 11.28 2.89 28.58
CA SER A 565 10.97 1.47 28.43
C SER A 565 9.47 1.21 28.24
N ILE A 566 8.60 1.94 28.94
CA ILE A 566 7.15 1.92 28.74
C ILE A 566 6.81 2.34 27.29
N GLN A 567 7.37 3.45 26.83
CA GLN A 567 7.19 3.94 25.47
C GLN A 567 7.67 2.94 24.41
N ASN A 568 8.81 2.28 24.64
CA ASN A 568 9.30 1.25 23.73
C ASN A 568 8.39 0.00 23.74
N ALA A 569 7.90 -0.43 24.90
CA ALA A 569 6.95 -1.53 25.01
C ALA A 569 5.64 -1.21 24.27
N LEU A 570 5.16 0.03 24.33
CA LEU A 570 4.03 0.51 23.53
C LEU A 570 4.30 0.38 22.04
N LEU A 571 5.45 0.86 21.57
CA LEU A 571 5.84 0.78 20.16
C LEU A 571 5.95 -0.68 19.68
N VAL A 572 6.44 -1.59 20.52
CA VAL A 572 6.55 -3.02 20.20
C VAL A 572 5.17 -3.70 20.15
N THR A 573 4.27 -3.37 21.08
CA THR A 573 2.97 -4.06 21.22
C THR A 573 1.87 -3.50 20.34
N LYS A 574 1.85 -2.18 20.13
CA LYS A 574 0.82 -1.47 19.35
C LYS A 574 1.32 -1.05 17.96
N GLY A 575 2.61 -1.22 17.68
CA GLY A 575 3.21 -0.84 16.40
C GLY A 575 2.61 -1.62 15.23
N ASN A 576 2.38 -0.93 14.11
CA ASN A 576 1.86 -1.55 12.89
C ASN A 576 2.92 -2.33 12.10
N ARG A 577 4.20 -2.24 12.51
CA ARG A 577 5.34 -2.86 11.85
C ARG A 577 6.14 -3.65 12.87
N PHE A 578 6.74 -4.75 12.43
CA PHE A 578 7.67 -5.49 13.27
C PHE A 578 8.82 -4.56 13.71
N PRO A 579 9.03 -4.40 15.02
CA PRO A 579 10.02 -3.47 15.54
C PRO A 579 11.44 -4.03 15.35
N LEU A 580 12.38 -3.15 15.03
CA LEU A 580 13.81 -3.43 15.13
C LEU A 580 14.30 -2.90 16.49
N CYS A 581 14.56 -3.81 17.43
CA CYS A 581 15.04 -3.45 18.75
C CYS A 581 16.56 -3.28 18.76
N ILE A 582 17.03 -2.08 19.10
CA ILE A 582 18.45 -1.80 19.34
C ILE A 582 18.67 -1.85 20.85
N ASP A 583 19.15 -3.00 21.34
CA ASP A 583 19.26 -3.28 22.78
C ASP A 583 20.64 -3.84 23.14
N PRO A 584 21.63 -2.97 23.43
CA PRO A 584 22.96 -3.43 23.83
C PRO A 584 22.99 -4.07 25.22
N GLU A 585 22.00 -3.80 26.07
CA GLU A 585 21.94 -4.30 27.44
C GLU A 585 21.14 -5.61 27.59
N GLY A 586 20.42 -6.02 26.54
CA GLY A 586 19.63 -7.26 26.53
C GLY A 586 18.34 -7.21 27.35
N ARG A 587 17.94 -6.04 27.88
CA ARG A 587 16.72 -5.89 28.70
C ARG A 587 15.45 -6.13 27.90
N ALA A 588 15.36 -5.56 26.69
CA ALA A 588 14.22 -5.71 25.81
C ALA A 588 14.11 -7.15 25.31
N ILE A 589 15.23 -7.82 25.03
CA ILE A 589 15.23 -9.24 24.65
C ILE A 589 14.68 -10.10 25.78
N ASN A 590 15.15 -9.92 27.01
CA ASN A 590 14.65 -10.66 28.17
C ASN A 590 13.15 -10.47 28.38
N TRP A 591 12.68 -9.22 28.28
CA TRP A 591 11.26 -8.90 28.35
C TRP A 591 10.43 -9.62 27.28
N ILE A 592 10.86 -9.58 26.01
CA ILE A 592 10.17 -10.26 24.90
C ILE A 592 10.15 -11.78 25.11
N LEU A 593 11.27 -12.36 25.54
CA LEU A 593 11.37 -13.79 25.84
C LEU A 593 10.41 -14.20 26.95
N ASN A 594 10.32 -13.41 28.02
CA ASN A 594 9.42 -13.65 29.14
C ASN A 594 7.94 -13.56 28.74
N ARG A 595 7.60 -12.51 28.00
CA ARG A 595 6.24 -12.25 27.53
C ARG A 595 5.74 -13.33 26.57
N GLU A 596 6.58 -13.79 25.65
CA GLU A 596 6.21 -14.77 24.61
C GLU A 596 6.46 -16.23 25.02
N LYS A 597 6.73 -16.51 26.31
CA LYS A 597 6.93 -17.88 26.83
C LYS A 597 5.77 -18.81 26.48
N THR A 598 4.54 -18.30 26.53
CA THR A 598 3.32 -19.07 26.24
C THR A 598 3.13 -19.32 24.75
N ASN A 599 3.76 -18.52 23.88
CA ASN A 599 3.54 -18.53 22.44
C ASN A 599 4.62 -19.30 21.66
N HIS A 600 5.50 -20.04 22.36
CA HIS A 600 6.57 -20.86 21.77
C HIS A 600 7.46 -20.09 20.79
N LEU A 601 7.92 -18.91 21.19
CA LEU A 601 8.80 -18.05 20.39
C LEU A 601 10.05 -18.81 19.92
N LYS A 602 10.27 -18.85 18.61
CA LYS A 602 11.49 -19.41 18.01
C LYS A 602 12.53 -18.31 17.86
N VAL A 603 13.64 -18.44 18.59
CA VAL A 603 14.79 -17.55 18.46
C VAL A 603 15.70 -18.09 17.37
N ALA A 604 15.97 -17.28 16.34
CA ALA A 604 16.89 -17.59 15.28
C ALA A 604 17.93 -16.46 15.15
N GLN A 605 19.16 -16.82 14.83
CA GLN A 605 20.21 -15.87 14.50
C GLN A 605 20.45 -15.93 13.00
N SER A 606 20.39 -14.78 12.33
CA SER A 606 20.90 -14.68 10.96
C SER A 606 22.42 -14.79 11.04
N VAL A 607 22.99 -15.86 10.48
CA VAL A 607 24.45 -15.93 10.29
C VAL A 607 24.84 -14.73 9.43
N PRO A 608 25.76 -13.85 9.89
CA PRO A 608 26.24 -12.79 9.03
C PRO A 608 26.89 -13.45 7.82
N ILE A 609 26.45 -13.07 6.62
CA ILE A 609 27.21 -13.31 5.41
C ILE A 609 28.45 -12.40 5.53
N ILE A 610 29.45 -12.87 6.26
CA ILE A 610 30.80 -12.36 6.14
C ILE A 610 31.19 -12.72 4.71
N PRO A 611 31.54 -11.77 3.84
CA PRO A 611 32.22 -12.14 2.62
C PRO A 611 33.54 -12.78 3.06
N ASP A 612 33.63 -14.10 2.95
CA ASP A 612 34.90 -14.83 3.02
C ASP A 612 35.73 -14.43 1.80
N SER A 613 36.30 -13.22 1.85
CA SER A 613 37.38 -12.69 1.01
C SER A 613 37.56 -11.21 1.33
N VAL A 614 38.40 -10.90 2.30
CA VAL A 614 39.78 -10.48 2.04
C VAL A 614 40.44 -10.33 3.41
N CYS A 615 41.27 -11.32 3.75
CA CYS A 615 42.42 -11.10 4.60
C CYS A 615 43.37 -10.14 3.86
N ILE A 616 43.60 -8.96 4.43
CA ILE A 616 44.89 -8.33 4.79
C ILE A 616 44.59 -6.91 5.27
#